data_AF-A0A8H3L1K4-F1
#
_entry.id   AF-A0A8H3L1K4-F1
#
_cell.length_a   1.000
_cell.length_b   1.000
_cell.length_c   1.000
_cell.angle_alpha   90.00
_cell.angle_beta   90.00
_cell.angle_gamma   90.00
#
_symmetry.space_group_name_H-M   'P 1'
#
loop_
_entity.id
_entity.type
_entity.pdbx_description
1 polymer ?
#
loop_
_entity_poly.entity_id
_entity_poly.type
_entity_poly.pdbx_seq_one_letter_code
_entity_poly.pdbx_strand_id
1 'polypeptide(L)' 'MLKVKSKMTKSYLTISNKWTSIDQCFGLTQNPPNGNYMLIIRKMDMDLRKYLRQSHNKLTWEKKSPNYL' A
#
# COMPACT_ATOMS: atom_id res chain seq x y z
N MET A 1 -1.09 17.20 15.29
CA MET A 1 -1.35 15.75 15.43
C MET A 1 -2.60 15.39 14.61
N LEU A 2 -2.45 14.66 13.50
CA LEU A 2 -3.57 14.30 12.62
C LEU A 2 -4.55 13.40 13.38
N LYS A 3 -5.68 13.95 13.79
CA LYS A 3 -6.77 13.17 14.40
C LYS A 3 -7.38 12.27 13.34
N VAL A 4 -7.24 10.95 13.52
CA VAL A 4 -7.88 9.94 12.66
C VAL A 4 -9.39 9.97 12.91
N LYS A 5 -10.15 10.70 12.07
CA LYS A 5 -11.60 10.88 12.23
C LYS A 5 -12.46 9.85 11.49
N SER A 6 -11.88 9.01 10.63
CA SER A 6 -12.64 8.01 9.85
C SER A 6 -12.41 6.57 10.33
N LYS A 7 -13.48 5.76 10.36
CA LYS A 7 -13.42 4.32 10.67
C LYS A 7 -12.51 3.57 9.69
N MET A 8 -12.57 3.93 8.40
CA MET A 8 -11.78 3.31 7.33
C MET A 8 -10.28 3.49 7.55
N THR A 9 -9.85 4.68 7.94
CA THR A 9 -8.44 4.99 8.21
C THR A 9 -7.92 4.25 9.42
N LYS A 10 -8.72 4.13 10.48
CA LYS A 10 -8.35 3.34 11.66
C LYS A 10 -8.15 1.88 11.29
N SER A 11 -9.08 1.30 10.53
CA SER A 11 -8.96 -0.09 10.06
C SER A 11 -7.71 -0.29 9.22
N TYR A 12 -7.47 0.56 8.22
CA TYR A 12 -6.31 0.42 7.33
C TYR A 12 -4.98 0.66 8.08
N LEU A 13 -4.93 1.64 8.99
CA LEU A 13 -3.78 1.88 9.86
C LEU A 13 -3.46 0.64 10.72
N THR A 14 -4.47 0.07 11.39
CA THR A 14 -4.30 -1.14 12.20
C THR A 14 -3.82 -2.32 11.37
N ILE A 15 -4.38 -2.53 10.18
CA ILE A 15 -3.99 -3.63 9.29
C ILE A 15 -2.56 -3.44 8.77
N SER A 16 -2.22 -2.24 8.26
CA SER A 16 -0.89 -1.95 7.74
C SER A 16 0.21 -2.00 8.79
N ASN A 17 -0.09 -1.64 10.04
CA ASN A 17 0.87 -1.76 11.15
C ASN A 17 1.00 -3.21 11.64
N LYS A 18 0.04 -4.09 11.34
CA LYS A 18 0.08 -5.51 11.76
C LYS A 18 0.88 -6.39 10.79
N TRP A 19 0.82 -6.10 9.49
CA TRP A 19 1.39 -6.96 8.45
C TRP A 19 2.49 -6.24 7.68
N THR A 20 3.69 -6.82 7.67
CA THR A 20 4.85 -6.27 6.93
C THR A 20 4.68 -6.32 5.41
N SER A 21 3.76 -7.15 4.90
CA SER A 21 3.41 -7.26 3.48
C SER A 21 2.47 -6.18 2.98
N ILE A 22 1.95 -5.32 3.87
CA ILE A 22 1.05 -4.22 3.53
C ILE A 22 1.82 -2.93 3.77
N ASP A 23 1.84 -2.06 2.76
CA ASP A 23 2.53 -0.79 2.89
C ASP A 23 1.95 0.07 4.01
N GLN A 24 2.88 0.68 4.74
CA GLN A 24 2.55 1.44 5.93
C GLN A 24 1.64 2.61 5.59
N CYS A 25 0.50 2.67 6.29
CA CYS A 25 -0.39 3.82 6.28
C CYS A 25 -0.05 4.74 7.44
N PHE A 26 0.01 6.04 7.17
CA PHE A 26 0.27 7.07 8.17
C PHE A 26 -0.99 7.85 8.56
N GLY A 27 -2.07 7.75 7.77
CA GLY A 27 -3.36 8.36 8.08
C GLY A 27 -4.05 8.97 6.86
N LEU A 28 -4.96 9.92 7.10
CA LEU A 28 -5.59 10.72 6.06
C LEU A 28 -5.09 12.16 6.12
N THR A 29 -4.99 12.79 4.96
CA THR A 29 -4.98 14.24 4.79
C THR A 29 -6.28 14.69 4.12
N GLN A 30 -6.59 15.97 4.25
CA GLN A 30 -7.69 16.60 3.53
C GLN A 30 -7.10 17.64 2.58
N ASN A 31 -7.49 17.58 1.32
CA ASN A 31 -7.07 18.54 0.32
C ASN A 31 -7.79 19.89 0.57
N PRO A 32 -7.07 20.97 0.91
CA PRO A 32 -7.71 22.24 1.28
C PRO A 32 -8.65 22.85 0.22
N PRO A 33 -8.36 22.80 -1.09
CA PRO A 33 -9.19 23.43 -2.12
C PRO A 33 -10.56 22.78 -2.36
N ASN A 34 -10.69 21.47 -2.16
CA ASN A 34 -11.94 20.75 -2.48
C ASN A 34 -12.47 19.88 -1.33
N GLY A 35 -11.78 19.83 -0.20
CA GLY A 35 -12.19 19.04 0.96
C GLY A 35 -12.09 17.53 0.78
N ASN A 36 -11.56 17.04 -0.35
CA ASN A 36 -11.41 15.61 -0.61
C ASN A 36 -10.36 15.01 0.33
N TYR A 37 -10.65 13.83 0.84
CA TYR A 37 -9.72 13.10 1.70
C TYR A 37 -8.78 12.25 0.85
N MET A 38 -7.50 12.21 1.25
CA MET A 38 -6.48 11.40 0.61
C MET A 38 -5.76 10.55 1.68
N LEU A 39 -5.41 9.32 1.33
CA LEU A 39 -4.66 8.43 2.20
C LEU A 39 -3.15 8.72 2.07
N ILE A 40 -2.48 8.79 3.22
CA ILE A 40 -1.03 8.91 3.29
C ILE A 40 -0.47 7.50 3.50
N ILE A 41 0.18 6.96 2.47
CA ILE A 41 0.86 5.65 2.51
C ILE A 41 2.32 5.81 2.12
N ARG A 42 3.15 4.83 2.49
CA ARG A 42 4.53 4.74 2.00
C ARG A 42 4.54 4.72 0.47
N LYS A 43 5.40 5.52 -0.15
CA LYS A 43 5.62 5.48 -1.59
C LYS A 43 6.47 4.26 -1.93
N MET A 44 5.95 3.41 -2.80
CA MET A 44 6.69 2.28 -3.37
C MET A 44 7.33 2.64 -4.71
N ASP A 45 8.45 1.99 -4.99
CA ASP A 45 9.24 2.25 -6.20
C ASP A 45 8.61 1.65 -7.46
N MET A 46 7.82 0.57 -7.32
CA MET A 46 7.27 -0.15 -8.46
C MET A 46 5.91 -0.78 -8.18
N ASP A 47 5.02 -0.65 -9.15
CA ASP A 47 3.76 -1.41 -9.22
C ASP A 47 4.04 -2.87 -9.60
N LEU A 48 3.38 -3.81 -8.92
CA LEU A 48 3.50 -5.24 -9.18
C LEU A 48 3.17 -5.61 -10.63
N ARG A 49 2.12 -5.02 -11.23
CA ARG A 49 1.74 -5.32 -12.62
C ARG A 49 2.86 -4.88 -13.58
N LYS A 50 3.43 -3.70 -13.38
CA LYS A 50 4.58 -3.18 -14.15
C LYS A 50 5.81 -4.07 -13.97
N TYR A 51 6.12 -4.47 -12.74
CA TYR A 51 7.23 -5.38 -12.43
C TYR A 51 7.09 -6.72 -13.16
N LEU A 52 5.93 -7.36 -13.05
CA LEU A 52 5.65 -8.65 -13.68
C LEU A 52 5.73 -8.57 -15.21
N ARG A 53 5.23 -7.47 -15.81
CA ARG A 53 5.31 -7.26 -17.25
C ARG A 53 6.75 -7.06 -17.74
N GLN A 54 7.54 -6.25 -17.04
CA GLN A 54 8.95 -6.01 -17.40
C GLN A 54 9.81 -7.26 -17.23
N SER A 55 9.50 -8.08 -16.24
CA SER A 55 10.29 -9.25 -15.87
C SER A 55 9.72 -10.56 -16.43
N HIS A 56 8.79 -10.50 -17.40
CA HIS A 56 8.05 -11.65 -17.92
C HIS A 56 8.96 -12.81 -18.37
N ASN A 57 10.07 -12.46 -19.02
CA ASN A 57 11.06 -13.40 -19.58
C ASN A 57 12.24 -13.69 -18.64
N LYS A 58 12.32 -13.04 -17.47
CA LYS A 58 13.44 -13.16 -16.51
C LYS A 58 13.01 -13.79 -15.17
N LEU A 59 11.72 -13.78 -14.86
CA LEU A 59 11.17 -14.40 -13.67
C LEU A 59 10.95 -15.90 -13.89
N THR A 60 11.69 -16.72 -13.15
CA THR A 60 11.39 -18.14 -12.97
C THR A 60 10.05 -18.30 -12.25
N TRP A 61 9.36 -19.43 -12.46
CA TRP A 61 8.07 -19.71 -11.82
C TRP A 61 8.13 -19.61 -10.29
N GLU A 62 9.26 -20.01 -9.70
CA GLU A 62 9.55 -19.90 -8.25
C GLU A 62 9.54 -18.46 -7.71
N LYS A 63 9.84 -17.46 -8.55
CA LYS A 63 9.75 -16.04 -8.17
C LYS A 63 8.39 -15.43 -8.51
N LYS A 64 7.63 -16.02 -9.44
CA LYS A 64 6.26 -15.60 -9.80
C LYS A 64 5.23 -16.06 -8.76
N SER A 65 5.43 -17.26 -8.24
CA SER A 65 4.66 -17.82 -7.15
C SER A 65 5.60 -17.85 -5.95
N PRO A 66 5.54 -16.88 -5.01
CA PRO A 66 6.22 -17.02 -3.75
C PRO A 66 5.71 -18.33 -3.15
N ASN A 67 6.55 -19.35 -3.14
CA ASN A 67 6.16 -20.69 -2.70
C ASN A 67 5.47 -20.57 -1.34
N TYR A 68 4.21 -20.98 -1.27
CA TYR A 68 3.60 -21.41 -0.02
C TYR A 68 4.10 -22.83 0.24
N LEU A 69 5.31 -22.93 0.78
CA LEU A 69 5.81 -24.09 1.52
C LEU A 69 6.30 -23.57 2.88
#